data_AF-A0A2V9GM27-F1
#
_entry.id   AF-A0A2V9GM27-F1
#
_cell.length_a   1.000
_cell.length_b   1.000
_cell.length_c   1.000
_cell.angle_alpha   90.00
_cell.angle_beta   90.00
_cell.angle_gamma   90.00
#
_symmetry.space_group_name_H-M   'P 1'
#
loop_
_entity.id
_entity.type
_entity.pdbx_description
1 polymer ?
#
loop_
_entity_poly.entity_id
_entity_poly.type
_entity_poly.pdbx_seq_one_letter_code
_entity_poly.pdbx_strand_id
1 'polypeptide(L)'
;MTHGYKRNGTTTLFAALSLLDGKVIGQCSSLHRHQEFLKFLRRLDREFPGDRELHMVLDNYGTHSTPEVQSWLKRHPRFVPHFIPTSSSWVNLVERWFGELTQKAVRRGAFASVPDLVQTIEEFLAAWNENPRPFVWTAKLEDILKKIERARAKLESIKPGSTQPRRRQKPEE
;
A
#
# COMPACT_ATOMS: atom_id res chain seq x y z
N MET A 1 2.46 -2.16 -40.07
CA MET A 1 1.15 -2.43 -39.43
C MET A 1 1.22 -1.97 -37.99
N THR A 2 0.45 -0.95 -37.62
CA THR A 2 0.38 -0.44 -36.24
C THR A 2 -0.46 -1.41 -35.41
N HIS A 3 0.20 -2.19 -34.54
CA HIS A 3 -0.47 -3.09 -33.61
C HIS A 3 -1.36 -2.27 -32.66
N GLY A 4 -2.69 -2.36 -32.84
CA GLY A 4 -3.64 -1.76 -31.91
C GLY A 4 -3.60 -2.48 -30.56
N TYR A 5 -3.42 -1.73 -29.49
CA TYR A 5 -3.51 -2.26 -28.12
C TYR A 5 -4.97 -2.62 -27.80
N LYS A 6 -5.23 -3.90 -27.52
CA LYS A 6 -6.54 -4.38 -27.04
C LYS A 6 -6.44 -4.70 -25.55
N ARG A 7 -7.29 -4.08 -24.73
CA ARG A 7 -7.37 -4.37 -23.28
C ARG A 7 -8.29 -5.56 -23.04
N ASN A 8 -7.74 -6.66 -22.50
CA ASN A 8 -8.47 -7.91 -22.25
C ASN A 8 -9.04 -8.05 -20.82
N GLY A 9 -8.96 -6.98 -20.01
CA GLY A 9 -9.54 -6.93 -18.65
C GLY A 9 -8.61 -6.26 -17.63
N THR A 10 -8.88 -6.52 -16.34
CA THR A 10 -8.09 -6.02 -15.20
C THR A 10 -8.10 -7.02 -14.06
N THR A 11 -7.03 -7.01 -13.25
CA THR A 11 -6.97 -7.69 -11.95
C THR A 11 -6.63 -6.68 -10.85
N THR A 12 -6.91 -7.04 -9.60
CA THR A 12 -6.55 -6.28 -8.41
C THR A 12 -5.42 -7.01 -7.69
N LEU A 13 -4.29 -6.35 -7.45
CA LEU A 13 -3.20 -6.91 -6.66
C LEU A 13 -3.18 -6.26 -5.27
N PHE A 14 -3.38 -7.07 -4.23
CA PHE A 14 -3.02 -6.68 -2.86
C PHE A 14 -1.59 -7.10 -2.61
N ALA A 15 -0.74 -6.20 -2.08
CA ALA A 15 0.64 -6.53 -1.78
C ALA A 15 1.09 -5.91 -0.45
N ALA A 16 1.99 -6.61 0.23
CA ALA A 16 2.68 -6.14 1.42
C ALA A 16 4.18 -6.28 1.20
N LEU A 17 4.92 -5.19 1.34
CA LEU A 17 6.37 -5.15 1.28
C LEU A 17 6.94 -5.19 2.70
N SER A 18 7.81 -6.15 2.99
CA SER A 18 8.60 -6.20 4.21
C SER A 18 9.75 -5.19 4.13
N LEU A 19 9.81 -4.27 5.09
CA LEU A 19 10.86 -3.26 5.17
C LEU A 19 12.22 -3.83 5.60
N LEU A 20 12.21 -4.96 6.29
CA LEU A 20 13.42 -5.55 6.87
C LEU A 20 14.28 -6.24 5.79
N ASP A 21 13.63 -6.99 4.91
CA ASP A 21 14.30 -7.85 3.93
C ASP A 21 13.87 -7.59 2.49
N GLY A 22 12.93 -6.68 2.25
CA GLY A 22 12.51 -6.27 0.91
C GLY A 22 11.60 -7.28 0.20
N LYS A 23 11.18 -8.36 0.88
CA LYS A 23 10.26 -9.35 0.30
C LYS A 23 8.87 -8.76 0.10
N VAL A 24 8.19 -9.23 -0.94
CA VAL A 24 6.82 -8.83 -1.25
C VAL A 24 5.89 -10.03 -1.25
N ILE A 25 4.84 -9.97 -0.45
CA ILE A 25 3.75 -10.93 -0.46
C ILE A 25 2.61 -10.30 -1.24
N GLY A 26 2.26 -10.88 -2.39
CA GLY A 26 1.23 -10.34 -3.29
C GLY A 26 0.13 -11.36 -3.59
N GLN A 27 -1.12 -10.93 -3.62
CA GLN A 27 -2.29 -11.73 -3.98
C GLN A 27 -3.17 -11.02 -5.02
N CYS A 28 -3.31 -11.62 -6.20
CA CYS A 28 -4.26 -11.16 -7.20
C CYS A 28 -5.70 -11.56 -6.83
N SER A 29 -6.65 -10.71 -7.21
CA SER A 29 -8.07 -10.88 -7.01
C SER A 29 -8.85 -10.27 -8.18
N SER A 30 -10.02 -10.82 -8.48
CA SER A 30 -10.91 -10.26 -9.51
C SER A 30 -11.57 -8.95 -9.08
N LEU A 31 -11.65 -8.69 -7.78
CA LEU A 31 -12.36 -7.54 -7.20
C LEU A 31 -11.50 -6.82 -6.15
N HIS A 32 -11.84 -5.54 -5.91
CA HIS A 32 -11.16 -4.66 -4.96
C HIS A 32 -12.16 -4.21 -3.87
N ARG A 33 -12.44 -5.10 -2.90
CA ARG A 33 -13.37 -4.84 -1.79
C ARG A 33 -12.82 -5.38 -0.47
N HIS A 34 -13.55 -5.15 0.62
CA HIS A 34 -13.17 -5.59 1.95
C HIS A 34 -13.07 -7.11 2.10
N GLN A 35 -13.88 -7.89 1.39
CA GLN A 35 -13.80 -9.35 1.46
C GLN A 35 -12.44 -9.84 0.92
N GLU A 36 -11.98 -9.26 -0.18
CA GLU A 36 -10.70 -9.58 -0.80
C GLU A 36 -9.53 -9.08 0.07
N PHE A 37 -9.65 -7.89 0.66
CA PHE A 37 -8.65 -7.39 1.61
C PHE A 37 -8.56 -8.29 2.87
N LEU A 38 -9.68 -8.74 3.43
CA LEU A 38 -9.70 -9.67 4.56
C LEU A 38 -9.13 -11.06 4.21
N LYS A 39 -9.27 -11.51 2.95
CA LYS A 39 -8.58 -12.71 2.47
C LYS A 39 -7.07 -12.49 2.45
N PHE A 40 -6.62 -11.32 2.01
CA PHE A 40 -5.21 -10.96 2.01
C PHE A 40 -4.63 -10.86 3.42
N LEU A 41 -5.33 -10.22 4.37
CA LEU A 41 -4.91 -10.20 5.79
C LEU A 41 -4.79 -11.61 6.37
N ARG A 42 -5.74 -12.51 6.07
CA ARG A 42 -5.66 -13.93 6.47
C ARG A 42 -4.51 -14.69 5.80
N ARG A 43 -4.05 -14.27 4.63
CA ARG A 43 -2.84 -14.82 4.02
C ARG A 43 -1.59 -14.34 4.77
N LEU A 44 -1.48 -13.04 5.06
CA LEU A 44 -0.39 -12.51 5.89
C LEU A 44 -0.34 -13.19 7.26
N ASP A 45 -1.52 -13.47 7.83
CA ASP A 45 -1.67 -14.16 9.12
C ASP A 45 -1.01 -15.55 9.11
N ARG A 46 -1.13 -16.28 7.99
CA ARG A 46 -0.49 -17.59 7.79
C ARG A 46 1.00 -17.48 7.46
N GLU A 47 1.39 -16.46 6.71
CA GLU A 47 2.79 -16.22 6.31
C GLU A 47 3.66 -15.86 7.51
N PHE A 48 3.08 -15.16 8.49
CA PHE A 48 3.76 -14.76 9.72
C PHE A 48 3.08 -15.41 10.93
N PRO A 49 3.30 -16.72 11.18
CA PRO A 49 2.69 -17.40 12.32
C PRO A 49 3.28 -16.93 13.66
N GLY A 50 2.52 -17.13 14.75
CA GLY A 50 2.92 -16.80 16.12
C GLY A 50 2.40 -15.45 16.63
N ASP A 51 3.05 -14.90 17.65
CA ASP A 51 2.53 -13.73 18.38
C ASP A 51 3.24 -12.42 18.01
N ARG A 52 4.00 -12.41 16.90
CA ARG A 52 4.71 -11.22 16.44
C ARG A 52 3.72 -10.14 16.01
N GLU A 53 3.96 -8.92 16.48
CA GLU A 53 3.23 -7.75 16.00
C GLU A 53 3.61 -7.45 14.55
N LEU A 54 2.59 -7.24 13.72
CA LEU A 54 2.68 -6.87 12.32
C LEU A 54 2.22 -5.42 12.19
N HIS A 55 3.18 -4.51 12.20
CA HIS A 55 2.93 -3.10 11.92
C HIS A 55 2.74 -2.90 10.41
N MET A 56 1.53 -2.51 10.02
CA MET A 56 1.18 -2.29 8.62
C MET A 56 1.10 -0.80 8.34
N VAL A 57 1.95 -0.30 7.44
CA VAL A 57 1.80 1.05 6.90
C VAL A 57 0.80 0.98 5.74
N LEU A 58 -0.34 1.65 5.87
CA LEU A 58 -1.44 1.61 4.91
C LEU A 58 -1.73 3.01 4.36
N ASP A 59 -2.19 3.07 3.12
CA ASP A 59 -2.78 4.29 2.55
C ASP A 59 -4.19 4.53 3.12
N ASN A 60 -4.84 5.61 2.69
CA ASN A 60 -6.19 5.97 3.16
C ASN A 60 -7.31 5.31 2.34
N TYR A 61 -7.07 4.12 1.77
CA TYR A 61 -8.07 3.43 0.98
C TYR A 61 -9.31 3.06 1.82
N GLY A 62 -10.49 3.43 1.34
CA GLY A 62 -11.75 3.35 2.10
C GLY A 62 -12.12 1.95 2.61
N THR A 63 -11.67 0.89 1.93
CA THR A 63 -11.88 -0.49 2.39
C THR A 63 -11.27 -0.75 3.77
N HIS A 64 -10.16 -0.11 4.11
CA HIS A 64 -9.50 -0.28 5.41
C HIS A 64 -10.37 0.20 6.58
N SER A 65 -11.30 1.11 6.31
CA SER A 65 -12.19 1.71 7.30
C SER A 65 -13.57 1.05 7.38
N THR A 66 -13.81 -0.02 6.61
CA THR A 66 -15.08 -0.74 6.65
C THR A 66 -15.31 -1.40 8.03
N PRO A 67 -16.55 -1.46 8.55
CA PRO A 67 -16.85 -2.07 9.84
C PRO A 67 -16.34 -3.52 9.97
N GLU A 68 -16.36 -4.28 8.87
CA GLU A 68 -15.89 -5.66 8.81
C GLU A 68 -14.38 -5.76 9.02
N VAL A 69 -13.61 -4.87 8.37
CA VAL A 69 -12.16 -4.81 8.53
C VAL A 69 -11.79 -4.35 9.93
N GLN A 70 -12.45 -3.30 10.44
CA GLN A 70 -12.24 -2.82 11.80
C GLN A 70 -12.57 -3.89 12.86
N SER A 71 -13.65 -4.65 12.65
CA SER A 71 -14.03 -5.75 13.54
C SER A 71 -13.08 -6.94 13.45
N TRP A 72 -12.46 -7.16 12.30
CA TRP A 72 -11.39 -8.17 12.16
C TRP A 72 -10.13 -7.72 12.88
N LEU A 73 -9.66 -6.48 12.68
CA LEU A 73 -8.46 -5.94 13.33
C LEU A 73 -8.59 -5.93 14.87
N LYS A 74 -9.76 -5.58 15.42
CA LYS A 74 -10.03 -5.68 16.86
C LYS A 74 -9.86 -7.10 17.44
N ARG A 75 -10.15 -8.13 16.64
CA ARG A 75 -9.99 -9.54 17.02
C ARG A 75 -8.58 -10.08 16.79
N HIS A 76 -7.75 -9.34 16.05
CA HIS A 76 -6.38 -9.74 15.70
C HIS A 76 -5.43 -8.60 16.13
N PRO A 77 -5.24 -8.36 17.45
CA PRO A 77 -4.51 -7.21 17.96
C PRO A 77 -3.04 -7.16 17.50
N ARG A 78 -2.48 -8.31 17.05
CA ARG A 78 -1.15 -8.36 16.44
C ARG A 78 -1.04 -7.55 15.14
N PHE A 79 -2.15 -7.27 14.45
CA PHE A 79 -2.15 -6.41 13.26
C PHE A 79 -2.35 -4.96 13.67
N VAL A 80 -1.27 -4.17 13.60
CA VAL A 80 -1.26 -2.77 14.04
C VAL A 80 -1.22 -1.85 12.81
N PRO A 81 -2.37 -1.29 12.38
CA PRO A 81 -2.41 -0.41 11.21
C PRO A 81 -1.90 1.00 11.54
N HIS A 82 -1.05 1.53 10.66
CA HIS A 82 -0.55 2.89 10.65
C HIS A 82 -0.94 3.56 9.34
N PHE A 83 -1.87 4.52 9.39
CA PHE A 83 -2.32 5.22 8.20
C PHE A 83 -1.42 6.41 7.89
N ILE A 84 -0.94 6.49 6.65
CA ILE A 84 -0.15 7.64 6.19
C ILE A 84 -1.04 8.90 6.07
N PRO A 85 -0.47 10.11 6.22
CA PRO A 85 -1.23 11.32 5.97
C PRO A 85 -1.75 11.39 4.53
N THR A 86 -2.87 12.08 4.33
CA THR A 86 -3.42 12.33 2.98
C THR A 86 -2.36 12.94 2.07
N SER A 87 -2.34 12.50 0.81
CA SER A 87 -1.37 12.94 -0.21
C SER A 87 0.10 12.62 0.10
N SER A 88 0.37 11.65 1.00
CA SER A 88 1.73 11.23 1.37
C SER A 88 2.10 9.83 0.86
N SER A 89 1.65 9.48 -0.35
CA SER A 89 1.93 8.18 -1.00
C SER A 89 3.42 7.80 -1.05
N TRP A 90 4.30 8.80 -1.11
CA TRP A 90 5.76 8.61 -1.08
C TRP A 90 6.28 7.89 0.17
N VAL A 91 5.52 7.88 1.28
CA VAL A 91 5.86 7.15 2.51
C VAL A 91 5.48 5.67 2.40
N ASN A 92 4.54 5.32 1.52
CA ASN A 92 4.07 3.96 1.32
C ASN A 92 5.00 3.21 0.36
N LEU A 93 6.04 2.55 0.89
CA LEU A 93 7.09 1.93 0.08
C LEU A 93 6.59 0.81 -0.87
N VAL A 94 5.47 0.16 -0.56
CA VAL A 94 4.87 -0.81 -1.51
C VAL A 94 4.43 -0.15 -2.81
N GLU A 95 4.08 1.15 -2.81
CA GLU A 95 3.76 1.89 -4.03
C GLU A 95 4.97 2.06 -4.94
N ARG A 96 6.17 2.20 -4.36
CA ARG A 96 7.42 2.18 -5.14
C ARG A 96 7.63 0.82 -5.80
N TRP A 97 7.33 -0.26 -5.09
CA TRP A 97 7.38 -1.61 -5.66
C TRP A 97 6.34 -1.80 -6.78
N PHE A 98 5.11 -1.29 -6.63
CA PHE A 98 4.12 -1.29 -7.72
C PHE A 98 4.62 -0.53 -8.96
N GLY A 99 5.42 0.54 -8.76
CA GLY A 99 6.13 1.23 -9.84
C GLY A 99 7.10 0.31 -10.60
N GLU A 100 7.92 -0.46 -9.88
CA GLU A 100 8.84 -1.44 -10.46
C GLU A 100 8.10 -2.52 -11.26
N LEU A 101 7.06 -3.14 -10.66
CA LEU A 101 6.20 -4.11 -11.34
C LEU A 101 5.61 -3.52 -12.62
N THR A 102 5.07 -2.30 -12.54
CA THR A 102 4.45 -1.64 -13.66
C THR A 102 5.43 -1.38 -14.80
N GLN A 103 6.62 -0.88 -14.49
CA GLN A 103 7.61 -0.51 -15.50
C GLN A 103 8.30 -1.73 -16.13
N LYS A 104 8.56 -2.78 -15.35
CA LYS A 104 9.35 -3.93 -15.78
C LYS A 104 8.50 -5.06 -16.37
N ALA A 105 7.31 -5.32 -15.83
CA ALA A 105 6.46 -6.42 -16.27
C ALA A 105 5.19 -5.95 -17.01
N VAL A 106 4.44 -5.01 -16.45
CA VAL A 106 3.09 -4.69 -16.98
C VAL A 106 3.14 -3.83 -18.24
N ARG A 107 3.89 -2.72 -18.26
CA ARG A 107 3.92 -1.80 -19.41
C ARG A 107 4.61 -2.36 -20.65
N ARG A 108 5.49 -3.34 -20.47
CA ARG A 108 6.25 -3.99 -21.56
C ARG A 108 5.57 -5.26 -22.07
N GLY A 109 4.58 -5.78 -21.34
CA GLY A 109 3.83 -6.97 -21.71
C GLY A 109 2.62 -6.67 -22.60
N ALA A 110 2.31 -7.62 -23.47
CA ALA A 110 1.02 -7.69 -24.15
C ALA A 110 0.32 -8.96 -23.65
N PHE A 111 -0.82 -8.81 -22.98
CA PHE A 111 -1.52 -9.91 -22.32
C PHE A 111 -2.75 -10.30 -23.13
N ALA A 112 -2.85 -11.57 -23.56
CA ALA A 112 -4.00 -12.06 -24.31
C ALA A 112 -5.22 -12.27 -23.40
N SER A 113 -5.00 -12.50 -22.10
CA SER A 113 -6.05 -12.70 -21.11
C SER A 113 -5.70 -12.12 -19.72
N VAL A 114 -6.69 -12.04 -18.82
CA VAL A 114 -6.45 -11.69 -17.40
C VAL A 114 -5.62 -12.76 -16.68
N PRO A 115 -5.84 -14.07 -16.87
CA PRO A 115 -4.93 -15.10 -16.38
C PRO A 115 -3.46 -14.88 -16.76
N ASP A 116 -3.16 -14.52 -18.01
CA ASP A 116 -1.77 -14.26 -18.43
C ASP A 116 -1.14 -13.11 -17.64
N LEU A 117 -1.92 -12.05 -17.40
CA LEU A 117 -1.48 -10.91 -16.58
C LEU A 117 -1.23 -11.34 -15.13
N VAL A 118 -2.11 -12.15 -14.55
CA VAL A 118 -1.94 -12.66 -13.17
C VAL A 118 -0.69 -13.53 -13.09
N GLN A 119 -0.50 -14.46 -14.02
CA GLN A 119 0.69 -15.31 -14.08
C GLN A 119 1.96 -14.46 -14.19
N THR A 120 1.98 -13.44 -15.05
CA THR A 120 3.15 -12.55 -15.19
C THR A 120 3.44 -11.78 -13.89
N ILE A 121 2.41 -11.36 -13.15
CA ILE A 121 2.56 -10.71 -11.85
C ILE A 121 3.15 -11.70 -10.82
N GLU A 122 2.67 -12.94 -10.80
CA GLU A 122 3.15 -14.00 -9.91
C GLU A 122 4.60 -14.39 -10.21
N GLU A 123 4.97 -14.51 -11.47
CA GLU A 123 6.36 -14.74 -11.92
C GLU A 123 7.27 -13.58 -11.52
N PHE A 124 6.82 -12.33 -11.69
CA PHE A 124 7.57 -11.16 -11.26
C PHE A 124 7.76 -11.13 -9.74
N LEU A 125 6.73 -11.47 -8.96
CA LEU A 125 6.79 -11.60 -7.50
C LEU A 125 7.80 -12.68 -7.08
N ALA A 126 7.77 -13.85 -7.72
CA ALA A 126 8.70 -14.94 -7.44
C ALA A 126 10.14 -14.50 -7.71
N ALA A 127 10.41 -13.95 -8.91
CA ALA A 127 11.73 -13.46 -9.29
C ALA A 127 12.23 -12.32 -8.39
N TRP A 128 11.34 -11.41 -7.96
CA TRP A 128 11.69 -10.37 -6.98
C TRP A 128 12.15 -10.97 -5.65
N ASN A 129 11.45 -11.99 -5.17
CA ASN A 129 11.70 -12.60 -3.87
C ASN A 129 12.88 -13.59 -3.84
N GLU A 130 13.45 -13.97 -4.99
CA GLU A 130 14.69 -14.75 -5.06
C GLU A 130 15.90 -13.96 -4.52
N ASN A 131 15.95 -12.66 -4.79
CA ASN A 131 16.99 -11.77 -4.28
C ASN A 131 16.39 -10.38 -3.95
N PRO A 132 15.58 -10.30 -2.88
CA PRO A 132 14.85 -9.09 -2.57
C PRO A 132 15.82 -7.99 -2.17
N ARG A 133 15.63 -6.81 -2.74
CA ARG A 133 16.42 -5.63 -2.40
C ARG A 133 15.55 -4.65 -1.63
N PRO A 134 15.76 -4.50 -0.31
CA PRO A 134 15.05 -3.49 0.47
C PRO A 134 15.24 -2.10 -0.14
N PHE A 135 14.17 -1.31 -0.17
CA PHE A 135 14.31 0.11 -0.48
C PHE A 135 14.94 0.83 0.72
N VAL A 136 16.15 1.34 0.52
CA VAL A 136 16.83 2.14 1.53
C VAL A 136 16.28 3.56 1.51
N TRP A 137 15.76 3.98 2.65
CA TRP A 137 15.34 5.35 2.86
C TRP A 137 16.55 6.23 3.14
N THR A 138 16.85 7.17 2.25
CA THR A 138 18.03 8.05 2.37
C THR A 138 17.72 9.40 3.01
N ALA A 139 16.44 9.78 3.10
CA ALA A 139 16.05 11.06 3.68
C ALA A 139 16.11 10.98 5.21
N LYS A 140 16.93 11.84 5.83
CA LYS A 140 17.03 11.88 7.29
C LYS A 140 15.74 12.43 7.90
N LEU A 141 15.34 11.89 9.05
CA LEU A 141 14.16 12.35 9.79
C LEU A 141 14.22 13.85 10.06
N GLU A 142 15.39 14.36 10.48
CA GLU A 142 15.61 15.78 10.75
C GLU A 142 15.32 16.66 9.52
N ASP A 143 15.73 16.20 8.33
CA ASP A 143 15.51 16.94 7.08
C ASP A 143 14.04 16.94 6.68
N ILE A 144 13.36 15.81 6.90
CA ILE A 144 11.90 15.69 6.70
C ILE A 144 11.17 16.63 7.64
N LEU A 145 11.49 16.62 8.94
CA LEU A 145 10.87 17.48 9.94
C LEU A 145 11.10 18.96 9.63
N LYS A 146 12.32 19.36 9.27
CA LYS A 146 12.62 20.73 8.83
C LYS A 146 11.78 21.12 7.60
N LYS A 147 11.60 20.21 6.64
CA LYS A 147 10.77 20.47 5.46
C LYS A 147 9.29 20.61 5.81
N ILE A 148 8.77 19.78 6.73
CA ILE A 148 7.39 19.87 7.23
C ILE A 148 7.18 21.22 7.94
N GLU A 149 8.09 21.63 8.82
CA GLU A 149 7.97 22.91 9.54
C GLU A 149 7.98 24.11 8.59
N ARG A 150 8.86 24.11 7.56
CA ARG A 150 8.84 25.14 6.51
C ARG A 150 7.52 25.18 5.76
N ALA A 151 6.98 24.01 5.40
CA ALA A 151 5.69 23.92 4.70
C ALA A 151 4.54 24.43 5.57
N ARG A 152 4.53 24.10 6.87
CA ARG A 152 3.56 24.60 7.85
C ARG A 152 3.64 26.12 7.97
N ALA A 153 4.82 26.68 8.20
CA ALA A 153 5.00 28.13 8.28
C ALA A 153 4.50 28.85 7.02
N LYS A 154 4.76 28.27 5.83
CA LYS A 154 4.26 28.83 4.57
C LYS A 154 2.73 28.77 4.46
N LEU A 155 2.12 27.63 4.80
CA LEU A 155 0.67 27.48 4.80
C LEU A 155 0.01 28.46 5.77
N GLU A 156 0.58 28.63 6.96
CA GLU A 156 0.10 29.56 7.96
C GLU A 156 0.16 31.02 7.46
N SER A 157 1.22 31.39 6.73
CA SER A 157 1.33 32.72 6.10
C SER A 157 0.29 32.99 5.01
N ILE A 158 -0.15 31.95 4.29
CA ILE A 158 -1.17 32.05 3.22
C ILE A 158 -2.58 32.03 3.81
N LYS A 159 -2.82 31.14 4.78
CA LYS A 159 -4.10 30.95 5.44
C LYS A 159 -3.85 30.68 6.93
N PRO A 160 -3.93 31.73 7.78
CA PRO A 160 -3.81 31.57 9.22
C PRO A 160 -4.84 30.57 9.77
N GLY A 161 -4.42 29.77 10.76
CA GLY A 161 -5.18 28.69 11.38
C GLY A 161 -5.22 27.39 10.56
N SER A 162 -4.68 27.35 9.34
CA SER A 162 -4.77 26.17 8.47
C SER A 162 -3.94 24.98 8.93
N THR A 163 -2.90 25.22 9.74
CA THR A 163 -2.02 24.18 10.28
C THR A 163 -2.48 23.62 11.63
N GLN A 164 -3.53 24.21 12.22
CA GLN A 164 -4.08 23.75 13.49
C GLN A 164 -4.73 22.36 13.36
N PRO A 165 -4.60 21.48 14.36
CA PRO A 165 -5.31 20.20 14.38
C PRO A 165 -6.82 20.45 14.27
N ARG A 166 -7.49 19.77 13.31
CA ARG A 166 -8.95 19.79 13.24
C ARG A 166 -9.51 19.17 14.54
N ARG A 167 -10.14 19.98 15.39
CA ARG A 167 -10.94 19.47 16.51
C ARG A 167 -12.07 18.62 15.93
N ARG A 168 -12.15 17.34 16.32
CA ARG A 168 -13.36 16.55 16.10
C ARG A 168 -14.47 17.20 16.91
N GLN A 169 -15.54 17.66 16.26
CA GLN A 169 -16.78 17.95 16.97
C GLN A 169 -17.28 16.64 17.57
N LYS A 170 -17.49 16.61 18.89
CA LYS A 170 -18.23 15.51 19.51
C LYS A 170 -19.66 15.56 18.95
N PRO A 171 -20.28 14.42 18.61
CA PRO A 171 -21.72 14.39 18.36
C PRO A 171 -22.42 14.94 19.61
N GLU A 172 -23.35 15.87 19.43
CA GLU A 172 -24.28 16.24 20.49
C GLU A 172 -25.12 15.00 20.85
N GLU A 173 -25.27 14.75 22.15
CA GLU A 173 -26.01 13.62 22.73
C GLU A 173 -27.51 13.68 22.44
#